data_AF-A0A8E5NPS6-F1
#
_entry.id   AF-A0A8E5NPS6-F1
#
_cell.length_a   1.000
_cell.length_b   1.000
_cell.length_c   1.000
_cell.angle_alpha   90.00
_cell.angle_beta   90.00
_cell.angle_gamma   90.00
#
_symmetry.space_group_name_H-M   'P 1'
#
loop_
_entity.id
_entity.type
_entity.pdbx_description
1 polymer ?
#
loop_
_entity_poly.entity_id
_entity_poly.type
_entity_poly.pdbx_seq_one_letter_code
_entity_poly.pdbx_strand_id
1 'polypeptide(L)'
;IDTGSSDFWVVDSNAQCGKGVDCKSSGTFTPSSSSSYKNLGAAFTIRYGDGSTSQGTWGKDTVTINGVSITGQQIADVTQTSVDQGILGIGYTSNEAVYDTSGRQTTPNYDNVPVTLKKQGKIRTNAYSLYLNSPSAETGTIIFGGVDNAKYSGKLVAEQVT
;
A
#
# COMPACT_ATOMS: atom_id res chain seq x y z
N ILE A 1 3.08 5.82 -2.52
CA ILE A 1 3.18 4.66 -3.44
C ILE A 1 4.57 4.10 -3.26
N ASP A 2 4.69 2.81 -2.96
CA ASP A 2 5.98 2.18 -2.72
C ASP A 2 6.08 0.85 -3.47
N THR A 3 7.02 0.74 -4.39
CA THR A 3 7.30 -0.52 -5.12
C THR A 3 8.21 -1.46 -4.33
N GLY A 4 8.84 -0.98 -3.25
CA GLY A 4 9.74 -1.75 -2.38
C GLY A 4 9.04 -2.50 -1.25
N SER A 5 7.77 -2.20 -0.97
CA SER A 5 6.92 -2.93 -0.02
C SER A 5 5.62 -3.41 -0.69
N SER A 6 4.87 -4.27 0.01
CA SER A 6 3.71 -4.97 -0.56
C SER A 6 2.41 -4.78 0.21
N ASP A 7 2.45 -4.08 1.34
CA ASP A 7 1.32 -3.88 2.22
C ASP A 7 0.71 -2.47 2.04
N PHE A 8 -0.62 -2.38 2.05
CA PHE A 8 -1.30 -1.08 2.15
C PHE A 8 -1.70 -0.83 3.60
N TRP A 9 -1.23 0.28 4.16
CA TRP A 9 -1.61 0.71 5.49
C TRP A 9 -1.90 2.21 5.55
N VAL A 10 -2.80 2.57 6.46
CA VAL A 10 -3.27 3.93 6.69
C VAL A 10 -3.07 4.31 8.16
N VAL A 11 -2.96 5.61 8.43
CA VAL A 11 -2.76 6.13 9.78
C VAL A 11 -4.11 6.24 10.47
N ASP A 12 -4.29 5.56 11.60
CA ASP A 12 -5.49 5.69 12.42
C ASP A 12 -5.62 7.14 12.93
N SER A 13 -6.87 7.60 13.03
CA SER A 13 -7.20 8.94 13.55
C SER A 13 -6.63 9.20 14.95
N ASN A 14 -6.50 8.17 15.78
CA ASN A 14 -5.93 8.23 17.13
C ASN A 14 -4.47 7.74 17.18
N ALA A 15 -3.81 7.57 16.04
CA ALA A 15 -2.44 7.07 16.00
C ALA A 15 -1.45 7.96 16.77
N GLN A 16 -0.43 7.32 17.34
CA GLN A 16 0.73 7.96 17.94
C GLN A 16 1.84 8.11 16.89
N CYS A 17 2.16 9.35 16.53
CA CYS A 17 3.27 9.65 15.64
C CYS A 17 4.61 9.64 16.42
N GLY A 18 5.68 9.25 15.74
CA GLY A 18 7.04 9.35 16.25
C GLY A 18 7.42 10.79 16.61
N LYS A 19 8.43 10.94 17.48
CA LYS A 19 8.88 12.26 17.93
C LYS A 19 9.35 13.11 16.75
N GLY A 20 8.73 14.28 16.57
CA GLY A 20 9.06 15.21 15.48
C GLY A 20 8.46 14.85 14.12
N VAL A 21 7.55 13.88 14.08
CA VAL A 21 6.85 13.44 12.86
C VAL A 21 5.39 13.87 12.95
N ASP A 22 4.90 14.54 11.91
CA ASP A 22 3.46 14.78 11.73
C ASP A 22 2.87 13.71 10.82
N CYS A 23 2.55 12.56 11.38
CA CYS A 23 2.08 11.40 10.61
C CYS A 23 0.63 11.54 10.10
N LYS A 24 -0.10 12.59 10.49
CA LYS A 24 -1.54 12.75 10.23
C LYS A 24 -1.84 13.78 9.15
N SER A 25 -0.84 14.51 8.66
CA SER A 25 -1.01 15.59 7.68
C SER A 25 -1.56 15.11 6.33
N SER A 26 -1.25 13.88 5.94
CA SER A 26 -1.70 13.27 4.67
C SER A 26 -3.08 12.58 4.78
N GLY A 27 -3.79 12.81 5.88
CA GLY A 27 -5.10 12.24 6.18
C GLY A 27 -5.03 11.02 7.11
N THR A 28 -6.17 10.72 7.74
CA THR A 28 -6.30 9.62 8.70
C THR A 28 -7.53 8.77 8.42
N PHE A 29 -7.53 7.55 8.92
CA PHE A 29 -8.65 6.63 8.86
C PHE A 29 -9.34 6.50 10.22
N THR A 30 -10.66 6.46 10.26
CA THR A 30 -11.44 6.19 11.49
C THR A 30 -12.29 4.94 11.27
N PRO A 31 -11.82 3.75 11.69
CA PRO A 31 -12.49 2.48 11.42
C PRO A 31 -13.97 2.44 11.83
N SER A 32 -14.31 3.06 12.97
CA SER A 32 -15.67 3.08 13.50
C SER A 32 -16.67 3.88 12.67
N SER A 33 -16.19 4.73 11.75
CA SER A 33 -17.04 5.50 10.84
C SER A 33 -17.36 4.78 9.53
N SER A 34 -16.64 3.70 9.22
CA SER A 34 -16.85 2.90 8.02
C SER A 34 -17.79 1.72 8.33
N SER A 35 -18.94 1.69 7.66
CA SER A 35 -19.91 0.60 7.80
C SER A 35 -19.45 -0.70 7.13
N SER A 36 -18.48 -0.63 6.22
CA SER A 36 -17.91 -1.79 5.52
C SER A 36 -16.61 -2.30 6.15
N TYR A 37 -16.02 -1.56 7.09
CA TYR A 37 -14.80 -1.97 7.76
C TYR A 37 -15.01 -3.25 8.58
N LYS A 38 -14.08 -4.19 8.43
CA LYS A 38 -14.03 -5.42 9.21
C LYS A 38 -12.64 -5.57 9.81
N ASN A 39 -12.55 -5.48 11.13
CA ASN A 39 -11.33 -5.80 11.87
C ASN A 39 -11.05 -7.31 11.76
N LEU A 40 -9.82 -7.70 11.42
CA LEU A 40 -9.40 -9.10 11.34
C LEU A 40 -8.80 -9.64 12.64
N GLY A 41 -8.53 -8.77 13.62
CA GLY A 41 -7.99 -9.12 14.94
C GLY A 41 -6.51 -9.50 14.96
N ALA A 42 -5.86 -9.53 13.80
CA ALA A 42 -4.45 -9.87 13.64
C ALA A 42 -3.55 -8.63 13.73
N ALA A 43 -2.46 -8.72 14.48
CA ALA A 43 -1.49 -7.62 14.59
C ALA A 43 -0.72 -7.41 13.28
N PHE A 44 -0.52 -6.14 12.92
CA PHE A 44 0.36 -5.70 11.85
C PHE A 44 1.63 -5.07 12.43
N THR A 45 2.78 -5.42 11.88
CA THR A 45 4.05 -4.76 12.20
C THR A 45 4.93 -4.80 10.96
N ILE A 46 5.52 -3.66 10.61
CA ILE A 46 6.45 -3.54 9.50
C ILE A 46 7.66 -2.70 9.91
N ARG A 47 8.83 -3.03 9.35
CA ARG A 47 10.07 -2.27 9.50
C ARG A 47 10.68 -2.02 8.12
N TYR A 48 11.00 -0.76 7.85
CA TYR A 48 11.62 -0.34 6.60
C TYR A 48 13.16 -0.35 6.69
N GLY A 49 13.81 -0.29 5.52
CA GLY A 49 15.26 -0.31 5.42
C GLY A 49 15.95 0.91 6.06
N ASP A 50 15.27 2.04 6.14
CA ASP A 50 15.72 3.25 6.85
C ASP A 50 15.58 3.14 8.39
N GLY A 51 15.02 2.04 8.88
CA GLY A 51 14.79 1.78 10.30
C GLY A 51 13.46 2.31 10.85
N SER A 52 12.65 3.00 10.02
CA SER A 52 11.29 3.40 10.41
C SER A 52 10.38 2.18 10.57
N THR A 53 9.34 2.32 11.39
CA THR A 53 8.41 1.23 11.73
C THR A 53 6.98 1.71 11.81
N SER A 54 6.05 0.79 11.56
CA SER A 54 4.62 0.99 11.76
C SER A 54 4.02 -0.25 12.43
N GLN A 55 3.09 -0.03 13.35
CA GLN A 55 2.38 -1.06 14.11
C GLN A 55 0.88 -0.75 14.13
N GLY A 56 0.06 -1.80 14.03
CA GLY A 56 -1.38 -1.64 13.92
C GLY A 56 -2.12 -2.96 13.94
N THR A 57 -3.33 -2.94 13.39
CA THR A 57 -4.18 -4.14 13.25
C THR A 57 -4.61 -4.31 11.81
N TRP A 58 -4.62 -5.54 11.33
CA TRP A 58 -5.16 -5.87 10.02
C TRP A 58 -6.69 -5.71 10.00
N GLY A 59 -7.19 -5.14 8.91
CA GLY A 59 -8.60 -4.97 8.62
C GLY A 59 -8.90 -5.22 7.15
N LYS A 60 -10.18 -5.22 6.79
CA LYS A 60 -10.66 -5.21 5.40
C LYS A 60 -11.67 -4.09 5.22
N ASP A 61 -11.57 -3.40 4.10
CA ASP A 61 -12.55 -2.38 3.72
C ASP A 61 -12.63 -2.19 2.21
N THR A 62 -13.46 -1.26 1.77
CA THR A 62 -13.48 -0.75 0.40
C THR A 62 -12.40 0.31 0.23
N VAL A 63 -11.51 0.11 -0.73
CA VAL A 63 -10.46 1.07 -1.08
C VAL A 63 -10.80 1.68 -2.44
N THR A 64 -10.79 3.02 -2.52
CA THR A 64 -11.04 3.74 -3.77
C THR A 64 -9.81 4.54 -4.16
N ILE A 65 -9.31 4.31 -5.38
CA ILE A 65 -8.16 5.01 -5.96
C ILE A 65 -8.62 5.63 -7.28
N ASN A 66 -8.55 6.95 -7.40
CA ASN A 66 -8.93 7.70 -8.60
C ASN A 66 -10.32 7.29 -9.16
N GLY A 67 -11.32 7.16 -8.28
CA GLY A 67 -12.69 6.76 -8.65
C GLY A 67 -12.90 5.27 -8.92
N VAL A 68 -11.86 4.44 -8.87
CA VAL A 68 -11.96 2.97 -8.99
C VAL A 68 -11.96 2.35 -7.61
N SER A 69 -13.02 1.61 -7.28
CA SER A 69 -13.14 0.92 -5.98
C SER A 69 -12.86 -0.58 -6.09
N ILE A 70 -12.13 -1.10 -5.11
CA ILE A 70 -11.99 -2.53 -4.81
C ILE A 70 -12.56 -2.83 -3.42
N THR A 71 -13.35 -3.89 -3.30
CA THR A 71 -14.08 -4.20 -2.06
C THR A 71 -13.38 -5.30 -1.27
N GLY A 72 -13.42 -5.23 0.07
CA GLY A 72 -12.82 -6.26 0.93
C GLY A 72 -11.29 -6.36 0.80
N GLN A 73 -10.65 -5.26 0.40
CA GLN A 73 -9.19 -5.15 0.35
C GLN A 73 -8.65 -5.20 1.78
N GLN A 74 -7.68 -6.08 2.01
CA GLN A 74 -6.96 -6.12 3.28
C GLN A 74 -6.01 -4.92 3.37
N ILE A 75 -6.10 -4.19 4.48
CA ILE A 75 -5.28 -3.03 4.82
C ILE A 75 -4.87 -3.13 6.28
N ALA A 76 -3.79 -2.45 6.70
CA ALA A 76 -3.52 -2.26 8.12
C ALA A 76 -3.95 -0.87 8.57
N ASP A 77 -4.67 -0.84 9.69
CA ASP A 77 -4.98 0.37 10.45
C ASP A 77 -3.87 0.60 11.49
N VAL A 78 -3.00 1.57 11.23
CA VAL A 78 -1.76 1.79 11.97
C VAL A 78 -1.98 2.80 13.10
N THR A 79 -1.76 2.35 14.33
CA THR A 79 -1.97 3.13 15.55
C THR A 79 -0.67 3.68 16.15
N GLN A 80 0.49 3.22 15.67
CA GLN A 80 1.79 3.79 16.04
C GLN A 80 2.74 3.74 14.83
N THR A 81 3.38 4.85 14.49
CA THR A 81 4.32 4.91 13.36
C THR A 81 5.38 5.98 13.54
N SER A 82 6.60 5.71 13.03
CA SER A 82 7.65 6.72 12.83
C SER A 82 7.73 7.24 11.39
N VAL A 83 6.84 6.79 10.51
CA VAL A 83 6.67 7.28 9.15
C VAL A 83 5.68 8.46 9.16
N ASP A 84 5.86 9.41 8.26
CA ASP A 84 5.09 10.66 8.17
C ASP A 84 3.74 10.52 7.45
N GLN A 85 3.43 9.37 6.86
CA GLN A 85 2.15 9.12 6.21
C GLN A 85 1.92 7.63 5.92
N GLY A 86 0.67 7.27 5.57
CA GLY A 86 0.34 5.94 5.07
C GLY A 86 1.12 5.53 3.82
N ILE A 87 1.37 4.23 3.67
CA ILE A 87 2.08 3.67 2.52
C ILE A 87 1.17 2.68 1.78
N LEU A 88 1.04 2.90 0.47
CA LEU A 88 0.48 1.94 -0.48
C LEU A 88 1.62 1.15 -1.13
N GLY A 89 1.93 -0.01 -0.53
CA GLY A 89 2.83 -1.01 -1.09
C GLY A 89 2.20 -1.75 -2.27
N ILE A 90 2.96 -1.88 -3.36
CA ILE A 90 2.50 -2.48 -4.62
C ILE A 90 3.51 -3.50 -5.19
N GLY A 91 4.36 -4.04 -4.34
CA GLY A 91 5.28 -5.13 -4.66
C GLY A 91 4.63 -6.51 -4.75
N TYR A 92 5.47 -7.54 -4.84
CA TYR A 92 5.03 -8.94 -4.84
C TYR A 92 4.46 -9.36 -3.49
N THR A 93 3.44 -10.21 -3.50
CA THR A 93 2.82 -10.73 -2.27
C THR A 93 3.78 -11.53 -1.39
N SER A 94 4.87 -12.08 -1.95
CA SER A 94 5.94 -12.74 -1.21
C SER A 94 6.72 -11.80 -0.27
N ASN A 95 6.56 -10.48 -0.41
CA ASN A 95 7.17 -9.45 0.42
C ASN A 95 6.16 -8.76 1.35
N GLU A 96 4.99 -9.35 1.57
CA GLU A 96 4.00 -8.87 2.56
C GLU A 96 4.50 -9.09 3.99
N ALA A 97 4.28 -8.11 4.87
CA ALA A 97 4.64 -8.16 6.29
C ALA A 97 3.65 -9.02 7.11
N VAL A 98 3.54 -10.30 6.77
CA VAL A 98 2.63 -11.26 7.41
C VAL A 98 3.22 -11.94 8.64
N TYR A 99 4.49 -11.67 8.95
CA TYR A 99 5.21 -12.17 10.12
C TYR A 99 5.56 -11.02 11.06
N ASP A 100 5.49 -11.25 12.37
CA ASP A 100 5.98 -10.27 13.35
C ASP A 100 7.50 -10.34 13.55
N THR A 101 8.02 -9.49 14.43
CA THR A 101 9.46 -9.40 14.74
C THR A 101 10.03 -10.66 15.38
N SER A 102 9.19 -11.60 15.84
CA SER A 102 9.60 -12.91 16.37
C SER A 102 9.56 -14.02 15.31
N GLY A 103 9.18 -13.70 14.07
CA GLY A 103 9.04 -14.66 12.97
C GLY A 103 7.74 -15.47 13.02
N ARG A 104 6.78 -15.09 13.87
CA ARG A 104 5.47 -15.74 13.93
C ARG A 104 4.55 -15.12 12.90
N GLN A 105 3.91 -15.96 12.07
CA GLN A 105 2.90 -15.50 11.12
C GLN A 105 1.69 -14.95 11.87
N THR A 106 1.35 -13.68 11.65
CA THR A 106 0.21 -13.01 12.31
C THR A 106 -1.05 -13.05 11.45
N THR A 107 -0.92 -13.13 10.13
CA THR A 107 -2.02 -13.20 9.18
C THR A 107 -1.69 -14.17 8.03
N PRO A 108 -2.66 -14.88 7.43
CA PRO A 108 -2.40 -15.64 6.21
C PRO A 108 -1.94 -14.74 5.06
N ASN A 109 -1.27 -15.34 4.08
CA ASN A 109 -0.97 -14.65 2.80
C ASN A 109 -2.26 -14.10 2.20
N TYR A 110 -2.20 -12.92 1.60
CA TYR A 110 -3.40 -12.23 1.12
C TYR A 110 -3.20 -11.64 -0.27
N ASP A 111 -4.26 -11.00 -0.78
CA ASP A 111 -4.21 -10.26 -2.03
C ASP A 111 -3.99 -8.77 -1.73
N ASN A 112 -2.77 -8.28 -2.00
CA ASN A 112 -2.51 -6.85 -1.98
C ASN A 112 -3.21 -6.11 -3.15
N VAL A 113 -3.13 -4.78 -3.15
CA VAL A 113 -3.92 -3.92 -4.06
C VAL A 113 -3.78 -4.30 -5.55
N PRO A 114 -2.56 -4.49 -6.12
CA PRO A 114 -2.42 -4.90 -7.51
C PRO A 114 -3.08 -6.25 -7.84
N VAL A 115 -2.99 -7.23 -6.93
CA VAL A 115 -3.62 -8.54 -7.11
C VAL A 115 -5.15 -8.41 -7.07
N THR A 116 -5.68 -7.65 -6.11
CA THR A 116 -7.12 -7.42 -5.96
C THR A 116 -7.71 -6.66 -7.16
N LEU A 117 -7.00 -5.63 -7.67
CA LEU A 117 -7.41 -4.92 -8.90
C LEU A 117 -7.60 -5.89 -10.07
N LYS A 118 -6.70 -6.85 -10.25
CA LYS A 118 -6.83 -7.88 -11.29
C LYS A 118 -7.98 -8.83 -10.98
N LYS A 119 -8.04 -9.39 -9.76
CA LYS A 119 -9.06 -10.37 -9.37
C LYS A 119 -10.49 -9.82 -9.46
N GLN A 120 -10.68 -8.54 -9.18
CA GLN A 120 -11.97 -7.85 -9.30
C GLN A 120 -12.22 -7.23 -10.67
N GLY A 121 -11.42 -7.59 -11.68
CA GLY A 121 -11.64 -7.21 -13.08
C GLY A 121 -11.41 -5.73 -13.39
N LYS A 122 -10.73 -4.98 -12.51
CA LYS A 122 -10.39 -3.56 -12.74
C LYS A 122 -9.25 -3.39 -13.74
N ILE A 123 -8.35 -4.37 -13.78
CA ILE A 123 -7.25 -4.48 -14.74
C ILE A 123 -7.16 -5.90 -15.29
N ARG A 124 -6.67 -6.08 -16.51
CA ARG A 124 -6.51 -7.41 -17.14
C ARG A 124 -5.22 -8.11 -16.71
N THR A 125 -4.17 -7.34 -16.47
CA THR A 125 -2.84 -7.84 -16.10
C THR A 125 -2.43 -7.19 -14.78
N ASN A 126 -1.90 -8.00 -13.85
CA ASN A 126 -1.30 -7.50 -12.61
C ASN A 126 0.08 -6.94 -12.95
N ALA A 127 0.09 -5.69 -13.41
CA ALA A 127 1.27 -4.93 -13.79
C ALA A 127 0.93 -3.45 -13.63
N TYR A 128 1.93 -2.59 -13.58
CA TYR A 128 1.75 -1.15 -13.60
C TYR A 128 2.91 -0.48 -14.31
N SER A 129 2.63 0.67 -14.92
CA SER A 129 3.66 1.58 -15.43
C SER A 129 3.84 2.73 -14.45
N LEU A 130 5.09 3.11 -14.19
CA LEU A 130 5.44 4.22 -13.30
C LEU A 130 6.17 5.30 -14.11
N TYR A 131 5.63 6.51 -14.08
CA TYR A 131 6.23 7.70 -14.67
C TYR A 131 6.31 8.78 -13.61
N LEU A 132 7.46 8.90 -12.93
CA LEU A 132 7.65 9.90 -11.87
C LEU A 132 7.70 11.34 -12.38
N ASN A 133 7.92 11.51 -13.70
CA ASN A 133 8.11 12.79 -14.38
C ASN A 133 9.48 13.45 -14.05
N SER A 134 9.69 14.68 -14.53
CA SER A 134 10.91 15.45 -14.28
C SER A 134 11.00 15.94 -12.83
N PRO A 135 12.20 16.27 -12.32
CA PRO A 135 12.38 16.75 -10.94
C PRO A 135 11.61 18.03 -10.60
N SER A 136 11.25 18.84 -11.60
CA SER A 136 10.52 20.09 -11.43
C SER A 136 9.01 19.94 -11.66
N ALA A 137 8.52 18.75 -12.01
CA ALA A 137 7.11 18.51 -12.22
C ALA A 137 6.39 18.37 -10.88
N GLU A 138 5.19 18.94 -10.78
CA GLU A 138 4.35 18.80 -9.58
C GLU A 138 3.78 17.39 -9.41
N THR A 139 3.60 16.67 -10.53
CA THR A 139 2.94 15.36 -10.55
C THR A 139 3.62 14.38 -11.50
N GLY A 140 3.60 13.12 -11.08
CA GLY A 140 3.84 11.96 -11.92
C GLY A 140 2.55 11.21 -12.25
N THR A 141 2.68 10.00 -12.77
CA THR A 141 1.55 9.12 -13.08
C THR A 141 1.93 7.67 -12.84
N ILE A 142 1.03 6.93 -12.20
CA ILE A 142 1.03 5.48 -12.17
C ILE A 142 -0.19 4.97 -12.95
N ILE A 143 0.01 3.96 -13.80
CA ILE A 143 -1.07 3.33 -14.57
C ILE A 143 -1.11 1.85 -14.21
N PHE A 144 -2.14 1.41 -13.49
CA PHE A 144 -2.37 -0.01 -13.25
C PHE A 144 -2.92 -0.68 -14.50
N GLY A 145 -2.29 -1.79 -14.92
CA GLY A 145 -2.73 -2.62 -16.04
C GLY A 145 -2.49 -2.05 -17.45
N GLY A 146 -1.77 -0.94 -17.57
CA GLY A 146 -1.55 -0.25 -18.84
C GLY A 146 -0.18 0.40 -18.96
N VAL A 147 0.10 0.95 -20.14
CA VAL A 147 1.34 1.64 -20.49
C VAL A 147 1.03 2.86 -21.36
N ASP A 148 1.68 3.99 -21.08
CA ASP A 148 1.61 5.18 -21.92
C ASP A 148 2.81 5.19 -22.88
N ASN A 149 2.57 4.77 -24.12
CA ASN A 149 3.61 4.65 -25.15
C ASN A 149 4.16 5.99 -25.62
N ALA A 150 3.58 7.12 -25.22
CA ALA A 150 4.08 8.45 -25.54
C ALA A 150 5.13 8.96 -24.53
N LYS A 151 5.33 8.26 -23.41
CA LYS A 151 6.18 8.72 -22.29
C LYS A 151 7.58 8.10 -22.24
N TYR A 152 8.00 7.42 -23.30
CA TYR A 152 9.36 6.92 -23.45
C TYR A 152 9.82 7.02 -24.91
N SER A 153 11.14 6.98 -25.11
CA SER A 153 11.75 6.92 -26.44
C SER A 153 12.29 5.52 -26.72
N GLY A 154 12.33 5.13 -28.00
CA GLY A 154 12.78 3.80 -28.41
C GLY A 154 11.75 2.71 -28.11
N LYS A 155 12.22 1.52 -27.73
CA LYS A 155 11.38 0.37 -27.38
C LYS A 155 11.63 -0.02 -25.93
N LEU A 156 10.58 -0.40 -25.21
CA LEU A 156 10.73 -1.04 -23.90
C LEU A 156 11.44 -2.37 -24.06
N VAL A 157 12.41 -2.61 -23.18
CA VAL A 157 13.14 -3.88 -23.06
C VAL A 157 12.64 -4.58 -21.80
N ALA A 158 12.25 -5.84 -21.93
CA ALA A 158 11.79 -6.64 -20.80
C ALA A 158 12.98 -7.30 -20.11
N GLU A 159 13.11 -7.05 -18.81
CA GLU A 159 14.15 -7.64 -17.95
C GLU A 159 13.52 -8.62 -16.96
N GLN A 160 14.26 -9.69 -16.62
CA GLN A 160 13.80 -10.67 -15.64
C GLN A 160 14.09 -10.18 -14.23
N VAL A 161 13.09 -10.29 -13.34
CA VAL A 161 13.30 -10.06 -11.91
C VAL A 161 14.04 -11.26 -11.33
N THR A 162 15.18 -11.02 -10.69
CA THR A 162 15.99 -12.02 -9.97
C THR A 162 15.64 -12.08 -8.51
#